data_AF-A0A7R7VFA4-F1
#
_entry.id   AF-A0A7R7VFA4-F1
#
_cell.length_a   1.000
_cell.length_b   1.000
_cell.length_c   1.000
_cell.angle_alpha   90.00
_cell.angle_beta   90.00
_cell.angle_gamma   90.00
#
_symmetry.space_group_name_H-M   'P 1'
#
loop_
_entity.id
_entity.type
_entity.pdbx_description
1 polymer ?
#
loop_
_entity_poly.entity_id
_entity_poly.type
_entity_poly.pdbx_seq_one_letter_code
_entity_poly.pdbx_strand_id
1 'polypeptide(L)'
;MASTDQPTATNIVPLDSPLRTAPIHPLLPDIRVPGRTADTESNEPSKDQPDNENEKSLQSHHYDPLTCIPFPFSNTSQNQPPSTDATQQEKELASLREEHPTAEAALKAQEATAREAKRRIEETVKKREEVQRAMDKKVKERDTEMKVLEKYQEVKVKASDILPS
;
A
#
# COMPACT_ATOMS: atom_id res chain seq x y z
N MET A 1 33.29 14.53 -17.11
CA MET A 1 33.06 15.53 -16.05
C MET A 1 31.73 15.18 -15.39
N ALA A 2 31.77 14.50 -14.25
CA ALA A 2 30.55 14.09 -13.53
C ALA A 2 30.52 14.83 -12.19
N SER A 3 29.64 15.82 -12.09
CA SER A 3 29.33 16.51 -10.85
C SER A 3 28.57 15.56 -9.93
N THR A 4 29.12 15.30 -8.76
CA THR A 4 28.43 14.57 -7.68
C THR A 4 27.99 15.63 -6.67
N ASP A 5 26.69 15.97 -6.68
CA ASP A 5 26.09 16.79 -5.62
C ASP A 5 26.05 15.96 -4.34
N GLN A 6 27.02 16.22 -3.46
CA GLN A 6 27.07 15.70 -2.10
C GLN A 6 26.25 16.65 -1.21
N PRO A 7 25.18 16.20 -0.53
CA PRO A 7 24.48 17.05 0.42
C PRO A 7 25.42 17.39 1.58
N THR A 8 25.60 18.69 1.81
CA THR A 8 26.42 19.29 2.85
C THR A 8 25.98 18.82 4.24
N ALA A 9 26.61 17.75 4.73
CA ALA A 9 26.45 17.23 6.08
C ALA A 9 27.32 18.05 7.06
N THR A 10 26.84 19.21 7.50
CA THR A 10 27.59 20.07 8.44
C THR A 10 26.96 20.24 9.82
N ASN A 11 25.97 19.43 10.20
CA ASN A 11 25.46 19.41 11.58
C ASN A 11 25.05 18.02 12.10
N ILE A 12 25.67 16.96 11.59
CA ILE A 12 25.48 15.63 12.19
C ILE A 12 26.49 15.50 13.33
N VAL A 13 26.00 15.65 14.56
CA VAL A 13 26.78 15.42 15.78
C VAL A 13 27.13 13.92 15.87
N PRO A 14 28.42 13.54 15.84
CA PRO A 14 28.83 12.14 15.89
C PRO A 14 28.31 11.44 17.16
N LEU A 15 28.00 10.14 17.05
CA LEU A 15 27.49 9.35 18.19
C LEU A 15 28.47 9.31 19.36
N ASP A 16 29.77 9.32 19.06
CA ASP A 16 30.84 9.31 20.07
C ASP A 16 31.19 10.70 20.60
N SER A 17 30.51 11.75 20.13
CA SER A 17 30.81 13.11 20.58
C SER A 17 30.48 13.28 22.06
N PRO A 18 31.27 14.08 22.81
CA PRO A 18 31.00 14.38 24.22
C PRO A 18 29.59 14.92 24.48
N LEU A 19 29.00 15.60 23.50
CA LEU A 19 27.62 16.11 23.60
C LEU A 19 26.56 15.00 23.68
N ARG A 20 26.86 13.80 23.18
CA ARG A 20 25.97 12.63 23.22
C ARG A 20 26.37 11.60 24.28
N THR A 21 27.63 11.61 24.70
CA THR A 21 28.17 10.63 25.64
C THR A 21 28.33 11.15 27.07
N ALA A 22 28.31 12.48 27.29
CA ALA A 22 28.38 13.05 28.63
C ALA A 22 27.07 12.84 29.40
N PRO A 23 27.11 12.31 30.64
CA PRO A 23 25.94 12.19 31.49
C PRO A 23 25.37 13.56 31.84
N ILE A 24 24.05 13.66 31.81
CA ILE A 24 23.33 14.85 32.27
C ILE A 24 23.45 15.08 33.80
N HIS A 25 23.95 14.09 34.54
CA HIS A 25 24.15 14.17 35.98
C HIS A 25 25.32 13.28 36.42
N PRO A 26 26.17 13.71 37.37
CA PRO A 26 27.35 12.96 37.81
C PRO A 26 27.06 11.62 38.53
N LEU A 27 25.79 11.33 38.80
CA LEU A 27 25.34 10.07 39.41
C LEU A 27 24.80 9.08 38.39
N LEU A 28 24.69 9.47 37.11
CA LEU A 28 24.24 8.58 36.06
C LEU A 28 25.47 7.88 35.44
N PRO A 29 25.41 6.55 35.25
CA PRO A 29 26.49 5.82 34.60
C PRO A 29 26.64 6.25 33.13
N ASP A 30 27.87 6.24 32.64
CA ASP A 30 28.17 6.44 31.22
C ASP A 30 27.59 5.25 30.41
N ILE A 31 26.53 5.50 29.64
CA ILE A 31 25.93 4.49 28.76
C ILE A 31 26.57 4.63 27.38
N ARG A 32 27.45 3.69 27.01
CA ARG A 32 27.93 3.57 25.63
C ARG A 32 26.91 2.79 24.81
N VAL A 33 26.58 3.28 23.62
CA VAL A 33 25.83 2.49 22.64
C VAL A 33 26.73 1.32 22.22
N PRO A 34 26.30 0.04 22.36
CA PRO A 34 27.11 -1.09 21.91
C PRO A 34 27.26 -1.04 20.38
N GLY A 35 28.38 -0.53 19.91
CA GLY A 35 28.65 -0.33 18.49
C GLY A 35 30.13 -0.10 18.22
N ARG A 36 30.76 -1.12 17.62
CA ARG A 36 32.18 -1.31 17.28
C ARG A 36 33.08 -1.70 18.44
N THR A 37 33.61 -2.91 18.30
CA THR A 37 34.71 -3.46 19.09
C THR A 37 35.84 -2.43 19.13
N ALA A 38 36.26 -2.06 20.34
CA ALA A 38 37.45 -1.26 20.56
C ALA A 38 38.64 -2.22 20.46
N ASP A 39 39.07 -2.48 19.23
CA ASP A 39 40.37 -3.06 18.97
C ASP A 39 41.44 -2.00 19.29
N THR A 40 42.52 -2.44 19.95
CA THR A 40 43.85 -1.81 20.13
C THR A 40 44.14 -1.08 21.47
N GLU A 41 44.78 -1.84 22.37
CA GLU A 41 45.89 -1.50 23.31
C GLU A 41 45.68 -0.42 24.39
N SER A 42 45.92 -0.63 25.69
CA SER A 42 47.09 -1.27 26.31
C SER A 42 46.99 -1.32 27.86
N ASN A 43 47.70 -2.28 28.47
CA ASN A 43 48.17 -2.42 29.87
C ASN A 43 47.34 -3.18 30.95
N GLU A 44 47.67 -4.49 31.01
CA GLU A 44 48.05 -5.31 32.18
C GLU A 44 47.03 -5.81 33.25
N PRO A 45 47.31 -6.99 33.87
CA PRO A 45 46.31 -7.98 34.21
C PRO A 45 45.99 -8.04 35.71
N SER A 46 44.71 -8.04 36.06
CA SER A 46 44.26 -8.44 37.40
C SER A 46 43.61 -9.81 37.35
N LYS A 47 44.33 -10.77 37.91
CA LYS A 47 43.90 -12.12 38.27
C LYS A 47 42.78 -12.04 39.32
N ASP A 48 41.89 -13.03 39.28
CA ASP A 48 40.86 -13.37 40.26
C ASP A 48 39.46 -12.70 40.12
N GLN A 49 38.57 -13.25 39.27
CA GLN A 49 37.21 -13.72 39.66
C GLN A 49 36.45 -14.37 38.47
N PRO A 50 35.55 -15.35 38.70
CA PRO A 50 35.07 -16.30 37.68
C PRO A 50 33.77 -15.87 36.97
N ASP A 51 33.58 -16.44 35.79
CA ASP A 51 32.32 -16.69 35.07
C ASP A 51 31.31 -15.51 35.00
N ASN A 52 31.51 -14.58 34.07
CA ASN A 52 30.43 -13.71 33.60
C ASN A 52 30.15 -13.99 32.12
N GLU A 53 29.27 -14.95 31.89
CA GLU A 53 28.60 -15.18 30.62
C GLU A 53 27.58 -14.05 30.36
N ASN A 54 28.05 -12.86 30.01
CA ASN A 54 27.14 -11.80 29.57
C ASN A 54 27.78 -10.81 28.58
N GLU A 55 28.51 -11.32 27.59
CA GLU A 55 28.48 -10.71 26.27
C GLU A 55 27.42 -11.44 25.43
N LYS A 56 26.15 -11.27 25.81
CA LYS A 56 25.04 -11.63 24.93
C LYS A 56 25.07 -10.64 23.76
N SER A 57 25.80 -11.00 22.70
CA SER A 57 25.73 -10.34 21.40
C SER A 57 24.26 -10.10 21.06
N LEU A 58 23.85 -8.82 21.06
CA LEU A 58 22.46 -8.46 20.85
C LEU A 58 22.05 -9.02 19.49
N GLN A 59 21.03 -9.88 19.49
CA GLN A 59 20.54 -10.48 18.27
C GLN A 59 20.12 -9.37 17.30
N SER A 60 20.68 -9.37 16.10
CA SER A 60 20.29 -8.47 15.03
C SER A 60 18.86 -8.79 14.61
N HIS A 61 17.89 -8.05 15.16
CA HIS A 61 16.50 -8.16 14.75
C HIS A 61 16.31 -7.49 13.38
N HIS A 62 16.11 -8.30 12.35
CA HIS A 62 15.79 -7.81 11.02
C HIS A 62 14.26 -7.66 10.93
N TYR A 63 13.80 -6.42 10.85
CA TYR A 63 12.40 -6.09 10.65
C TYR A 63 12.17 -5.61 9.23
N ASP A 64 11.00 -5.92 8.69
CA ASP A 64 10.52 -5.26 7.48
C ASP A 64 10.37 -3.76 7.78
N PRO A 65 11.06 -2.87 7.04
CA PRO A 65 11.07 -1.44 7.32
C PRO A 65 9.71 -0.75 7.13
N LEU A 66 8.77 -1.38 6.41
CA LEU A 66 7.45 -0.80 6.16
C LEU A 66 6.39 -1.37 7.09
N THR A 67 6.47 -2.66 7.41
CA THR A 67 5.45 -3.32 8.25
C THR A 67 5.87 -3.44 9.71
N CYS A 68 7.16 -3.21 10.02
CA CYS A 68 7.76 -3.44 11.34
C CYS A 68 7.53 -4.88 11.86
N ILE A 69 7.22 -5.82 10.97
CA ILE A 69 7.04 -7.23 11.30
C ILE A 69 8.43 -7.90 11.27
N PRO A 70 8.78 -8.73 12.26
CA PRO A 70 10.00 -9.52 12.21
C PRO A 70 10.00 -10.37 10.95
N PHE A 71 11.09 -10.38 10.19
CA PHE A 71 11.17 -11.28 9.04
C PHE A 71 11.06 -12.74 9.52
N PRO A 72 10.28 -13.59 8.84
CA PRO A 72 10.10 -14.99 9.24
C PRO A 72 11.41 -15.80 9.26
N PHE A 73 12.50 -15.26 8.72
CA PHE A 73 13.83 -15.87 8.66
C PHE A 73 14.85 -15.24 9.62
N SER A 74 14.48 -14.23 10.41
CA SER A 74 15.44 -13.59 11.33
C SER A 74 15.66 -14.47 12.57
N ASN A 75 16.59 -15.41 12.47
CA ASN A 75 17.33 -16.10 13.55
C ASN A 75 16.61 -16.33 14.90
N THR A 76 15.32 -16.64 14.91
CA THR A 76 14.76 -17.44 16.00
C THR A 76 15.18 -18.86 15.71
N SER A 77 16.07 -19.38 16.58
CA SER A 77 16.53 -20.75 16.72
C SER A 77 15.74 -21.78 15.90
N GLN A 78 16.45 -22.74 15.28
CA GLN A 78 15.98 -23.93 14.53
C GLN A 78 14.81 -24.77 15.12
N ASN A 79 14.12 -24.33 16.16
CA ASN A 79 13.03 -24.99 16.86
C ASN A 79 11.69 -24.22 16.82
N GLN A 80 11.50 -23.24 15.93
CA GLN A 80 10.17 -22.66 15.69
C GLN A 80 9.58 -23.24 14.40
N PRO A 81 8.41 -23.91 14.46
CA PRO A 81 7.78 -24.43 13.26
C PRO A 81 7.45 -23.25 12.32
N PRO A 82 7.65 -23.40 11.01
CA PRO A 82 7.27 -22.38 10.05
C PRO A 82 5.80 -22.03 10.28
N SER A 83 5.51 -20.76 10.52
CA SER A 83 4.13 -20.27 10.62
C SER A 83 3.36 -20.77 9.40
N THR A 84 2.19 -21.36 9.62
CA THR A 84 1.36 -21.99 8.58
C THR A 84 1.06 -21.07 7.39
N ASP A 85 1.09 -19.75 7.60
CA ASP A 85 0.87 -18.75 6.55
C ASP A 85 2.04 -18.63 5.56
N ALA A 86 3.29 -18.80 6.00
CA ALA A 86 4.44 -18.76 5.11
C ALA A 86 4.42 -19.94 4.13
N THR A 87 4.06 -21.13 4.62
CA THR A 87 3.89 -22.32 3.77
C THR A 87 2.70 -22.23 2.83
N GLN A 88 1.64 -21.49 3.19
CA GLN A 88 0.50 -21.27 2.31
C GLN A 88 0.85 -20.32 1.16
N GLN A 89 1.58 -19.24 1.46
CA GLN A 89 2.06 -18.28 0.44
C GLN A 89 3.01 -18.94 -0.56
N GLU A 90 3.93 -19.79 -0.10
CA GLU A 90 4.82 -20.55 -0.99
C GLU A 90 4.05 -21.52 -1.89
N LYS A 91 3.03 -22.20 -1.34
CA LYS A 91 2.17 -23.10 -2.10
C LYS A 91 1.35 -22.36 -3.16
N GLU A 92 0.84 -21.18 -2.83
CA GLU A 92 0.10 -20.31 -3.77
C GLU A 92 1.02 -19.82 -4.89
N LEU A 93 2.23 -19.33 -4.57
CA LEU A 93 3.23 -18.92 -5.55
C LEU A 93 3.68 -20.08 -6.46
N ALA A 94 3.84 -21.28 -5.90
CA ALA A 94 4.16 -22.47 -6.68
C ALA A 94 3.03 -22.80 -7.66
N SER A 95 1.77 -22.78 -7.21
CA SER A 95 0.60 -23.01 -8.06
C SER A 95 0.49 -21.97 -9.18
N LEU A 96 0.72 -20.69 -8.91
CA LEU A 96 0.69 -19.62 -9.93
C LEU A 96 1.80 -19.81 -10.98
N ARG A 97 2.99 -20.25 -10.55
CA ARG A 97 4.11 -20.53 -11.46
C ARG A 97 3.84 -21.77 -12.33
N GLU A 98 3.12 -22.76 -11.83
CA GLU A 98 2.67 -23.91 -12.62
C GLU A 98 1.59 -23.53 -13.64
N GLU A 99 0.66 -22.63 -13.27
CA GLU A 99 -0.40 -22.13 -14.16
C GLU A 99 0.16 -21.25 -15.30
N HIS A 100 1.20 -20.46 -15.00
CA HIS A 100 1.86 -19.57 -15.95
C HIS A 100 3.38 -19.77 -15.96
N PRO A 101 3.86 -20.86 -16.59
CA PRO A 101 5.28 -21.22 -16.59
C PRO A 101 6.14 -20.24 -17.40
N THR A 102 5.54 -19.46 -18.30
CA THR A 102 6.23 -18.43 -19.09
C THR A 102 5.54 -17.08 -18.95
N ALA A 103 6.35 -16.01 -19.00
CA ALA A 103 5.85 -14.64 -18.96
C ALA A 103 4.85 -14.34 -20.11
N GLU A 104 5.07 -14.95 -21.28
CA GLU A 104 4.17 -14.81 -22.43
C GLU A 104 2.81 -15.48 -22.19
N ALA A 105 2.79 -16.66 -21.55
CA ALA A 105 1.53 -17.32 -21.19
C ALA A 105 0.72 -16.52 -20.17
N ALA A 106 1.37 -15.96 -19.15
CA ALA A 106 0.75 -15.06 -18.19
C ALA A 106 0.14 -13.83 -18.87
N LEU A 107 0.90 -13.20 -19.78
CA LEU A 107 0.47 -12.01 -20.50
C LEU A 107 -0.73 -12.30 -21.41
N LYS A 108 -0.73 -13.45 -22.08
CA LYS A 108 -1.86 -13.89 -22.92
C LYS A 108 -3.12 -14.19 -22.10
N ALA A 109 -2.98 -14.82 -20.93
CA ALA A 109 -4.09 -15.07 -20.03
C ALA A 109 -4.71 -13.76 -19.50
N GLN A 110 -3.85 -12.79 -19.15
CA GLN A 110 -4.28 -11.45 -18.76
C GLN A 110 -4.99 -10.73 -19.91
N GLU A 111 -4.46 -10.81 -21.13
CA GLU A 111 -5.09 -10.18 -22.30
C GLU A 111 -6.45 -10.79 -22.62
N ALA A 112 -6.61 -12.11 -22.54
CA ALA A 112 -7.89 -12.78 -22.73
C ALA A 112 -8.93 -12.31 -21.71
N THR A 113 -8.53 -12.22 -20.44
CA THR A 113 -9.37 -11.71 -19.35
C THR A 113 -9.73 -10.24 -19.59
N ALA A 114 -8.76 -9.43 -20.01
CA ALA A 114 -8.99 -8.01 -20.31
C ALA A 114 -9.95 -7.82 -21.51
N ARG A 115 -9.84 -8.65 -22.55
CA ARG A 115 -10.75 -8.64 -23.71
C ARG A 115 -12.17 -9.01 -23.31
N GLU A 116 -12.35 -10.04 -22.49
CA GLU A 116 -13.66 -10.44 -21.98
C GLU A 116 -14.28 -9.32 -21.12
N ALA A 117 -13.51 -8.74 -20.21
CA ALA A 117 -13.95 -7.62 -19.39
C ALA A 117 -14.38 -6.42 -20.24
N LYS A 118 -13.59 -6.07 -21.26
CA LYS A 118 -13.93 -5.00 -22.21
C LYS A 118 -15.24 -5.29 -22.94
N ARG A 119 -15.45 -6.52 -23.43
CA ARG A 119 -16.70 -6.89 -24.11
C ARG A 119 -17.91 -6.73 -23.19
N ARG A 120 -17.79 -7.19 -21.93
CA ARG A 120 -18.88 -7.06 -20.94
C ARG A 120 -19.19 -5.60 -20.64
N ILE A 121 -18.17 -4.74 -20.52
CA ILE A 121 -18.37 -3.30 -20.34
C ILE A 121 -19.10 -2.69 -21.54
N GLU A 122 -18.63 -2.96 -22.77
CA GLU A 122 -19.22 -2.43 -23.99
C GLU A 122 -20.71 -2.84 -24.15
N GLU A 123 -21.04 -4.10 -23.88
CA GLU A 123 -22.43 -4.57 -23.91
C GLU A 123 -23.32 -3.82 -22.90
N THR A 124 -22.82 -3.57 -21.68
CA THR A 124 -23.58 -2.83 -20.67
C THR A 124 -23.71 -1.36 -21.01
N VAL A 125 -22.69 -0.75 -21.61
CA VAL A 125 -22.73 0.64 -22.09
C VAL A 125 -23.74 0.77 -23.22
N LYS A 126 -23.72 -0.14 -24.20
CA LYS A 126 -24.68 -0.15 -25.30
C LYS A 126 -26.13 -0.25 -24.81
N LYS A 127 -26.41 -1.16 -23.86
CA LYS A 127 -27.74 -1.28 -23.25
C LYS A 127 -28.18 0.00 -22.54
N ARG A 128 -27.26 0.66 -21.80
CA ARG A 128 -27.55 1.95 -21.16
C ARG A 128 -27.84 3.04 -22.18
N GLU A 129 -27.08 3.11 -23.26
CA GLU A 129 -27.30 4.09 -24.33
C GLU A 129 -28.67 3.89 -25.00
N GLU A 130 -29.04 2.63 -25.25
CA GLU A 130 -30.31 2.29 -25.88
C GLU A 130 -31.52 2.65 -24.99
N VAL A 131 -31.42 2.38 -23.68
CA VAL A 131 -32.41 2.82 -22.70
C VAL A 131 -32.48 4.35 -22.62
N GLN A 132 -31.33 5.04 -22.57
CA GLN A 132 -31.30 6.50 -22.52
C GLN A 132 -31.95 7.11 -23.76
N ARG A 133 -31.66 6.57 -24.95
CA ARG A 133 -32.27 7.00 -26.21
C ARG A 133 -33.79 6.79 -26.21
N ALA A 134 -34.27 5.69 -25.65
CA ALA A 134 -35.70 5.43 -25.52
C ALA A 134 -36.37 6.41 -24.53
N MET A 135 -35.71 6.71 -23.41
CA MET A 135 -36.17 7.71 -22.45
C MET A 135 -36.26 9.10 -23.09
N ASP A 136 -35.21 9.55 -23.79
CA ASP A 136 -35.19 10.85 -24.47
C ASP A 136 -36.30 10.95 -25.53
N LYS A 137 -36.54 9.85 -26.27
CA LYS A 137 -37.65 9.78 -27.22
C LYS A 137 -39.00 9.94 -26.52
N LYS A 138 -39.22 9.25 -25.40
CA LYS A 138 -40.46 9.32 -24.61
C LYS A 138 -40.66 10.70 -23.98
N VAL A 139 -39.59 11.35 -23.53
CA VAL A 139 -39.65 12.72 -23.03
C VAL A 139 -40.13 13.67 -24.12
N LYS A 140 -39.55 13.59 -25.33
CA LYS A 140 -39.97 14.42 -26.47
C LYS A 140 -41.43 14.20 -26.86
N GLU A 141 -41.87 12.94 -26.92
CA GLU A 141 -43.27 12.58 -27.19
C GLU A 141 -44.20 13.21 -26.14
N ARG A 142 -43.91 12.99 -24.85
CA ARG A 142 -44.66 13.58 -23.73
C ARG A 142 -44.70 15.10 -23.80
N ASP A 143 -43.59 15.77 -24.13
CA ASP A 143 -43.56 17.24 -24.24
C ASP A 143 -44.49 17.76 -25.33
N THR A 144 -44.53 17.08 -26.48
CA THR A 144 -45.45 17.45 -27.56
C THR A 144 -46.92 17.21 -27.18
N GLU A 145 -47.22 16.08 -26.54
CA GLU A 145 -48.57 15.78 -26.05
C GLU A 145 -49.03 16.80 -25.02
N MET A 146 -48.16 17.15 -24.05
CA MET A 146 -48.46 18.16 -23.04
C MET A 146 -48.76 19.51 -23.66
N LYS A 147 -47.99 19.93 -24.66
CA LYS A 147 -48.23 21.19 -25.37
C LYS A 147 -49.56 21.19 -26.14
N VAL A 148 -49.95 20.05 -26.71
CA VAL A 148 -51.25 19.91 -27.40
C VAL A 148 -52.39 19.97 -26.39
N LEU A 149 -52.27 19.27 -25.26
CA LEU A 149 -53.25 19.29 -24.18
C LEU A 149 -53.43 20.69 -23.58
N GLU A 150 -52.32 21.40 -23.33
CA GLU A 150 -52.33 22.78 -22.84
C GLU A 150 -53.13 23.70 -23.77
N LYS A 151 -52.84 23.65 -25.08
CA LYS A 151 -53.59 24.43 -26.08
C LYS A 151 -55.08 24.08 -26.11
N TYR A 152 -55.42 22.80 -26.01
CA TYR A 152 -56.82 22.36 -25.99
C TYR A 152 -57.55 22.89 -24.75
N GLN A 153 -56.92 22.82 -23.58
CA GLN A 153 -57.47 23.38 -22.34
C GLN A 153 -57.63 24.89 -22.44
N GLU A 154 -56.65 25.61 -22.98
CA GLU A 154 -56.72 27.07 -23.20
C GLU A 154 -57.91 27.44 -24.09
N VAL A 155 -58.11 26.74 -25.21
CA VAL A 155 -59.26 26.95 -26.09
C VAL A 155 -60.57 26.64 -25.37
N LYS A 156 -60.62 25.54 -24.61
CA LYS A 156 -61.82 25.16 -23.85
C LYS A 156 -62.19 26.21 -22.80
N VAL A 157 -61.21 26.71 -22.04
CA VAL A 157 -61.42 27.77 -21.02
C VAL A 157 -61.94 29.04 -21.70
N LYS A 158 -61.27 29.50 -22.76
CA LYS A 158 -61.73 30.67 -23.53
C LYS A 158 -63.14 30.49 -24.10
N ALA A 159 -63.49 29.31 -24.60
CA ALA A 159 -64.83 29.02 -25.11
C ALA A 159 -65.89 28.99 -24.00
N SER A 160 -65.55 28.48 -22.81
CA SER A 160 -66.43 28.51 -21.64
C SER A 160 -66.70 29.94 -21.15
N ASP A 161 -65.72 30.84 -21.23
CA ASP A 161 -65.89 32.26 -20.86
C ASP A 161 -66.76 33.05 -21.86
N ILE A 162 -66.96 32.54 -23.09
CA ILE A 162 -67.71 33.20 -24.17
C ILE A 162 -69.20 32.82 -24.18
N LEU A 163 -69.63 31.81 -23.41
CA LEU A 163 -71.05 31.51 -23.21
C LEU A 163 -71.60 32.36 -22.06
N PRO A 164 -72.37 33.44 -22.30
CA PRO A 164 -73.03 34.17 -21.24
C PRO A 164 -74.10 33.28 -20.60
N SER A 165 -74.14 33.29 -19.26
CA SER A 165 -75.20 32.68 -18.45
C SER A 165 -76.56 33.32 -18.69
#